data_AF-A0A968J7L8-F1
#
_entry.id   AF-A0A968J7L8-F1
#
_cell.length_a   1.000
_cell.length_b   1.000
_cell.length_c   1.000
_cell.angle_alpha   90.00
_cell.angle_beta   90.00
_cell.angle_gamma   90.00
#
_symmetry.space_group_name_H-M   'P 1'
#
loop_
_entity.id
_entity.type
_entity.pdbx_description
1 polymer ?
#
loop_
_entity_poly.entity_id
_entity_poly.type
_entity_poly.pdbx_seq_one_letter_code
_entity_poly.pdbx_strand_id
1 'polypeptide(L)'
;MLDLHRPYIDDIILQDEVENEYYRVEEVMDCWVESGSMPWASYHYPFENKEFIESNIPADYIVEYEGQIRGWFHALHVLSTGILAKLF
;
A
#
# COMPACT_ATOMS: atom_id res chain seq x y z
N MET A 1 15.84 -11.22 2.79
CA MET A 1 14.86 -10.13 2.71
C MET A 1 14.88 -9.42 4.05
N LEU A 2 14.99 -8.09 4.06
CA LEU A 2 14.99 -7.30 5.29
C LEU A 2 13.58 -7.33 5.90
N ASP A 3 13.47 -7.61 7.20
CA ASP A 3 12.20 -7.58 7.91
C ASP A 3 11.94 -6.16 8.43
N LEU A 4 10.85 -5.55 7.97
CA LEU A 4 10.43 -4.19 8.34
C LEU A 4 9.27 -4.19 9.34
N HIS A 5 8.94 -5.34 9.94
CA HIS A 5 7.90 -5.41 10.95
C HIS A 5 8.39 -4.88 12.30
N ARG A 6 7.42 -4.50 13.14
CA ARG A 6 7.65 -4.38 14.58
C ARG A 6 8.01 -5.76 15.16
N PRO A 7 8.88 -5.81 16.17
CA PRO A 7 9.51 -4.68 16.87
C PRO A 7 10.73 -4.11 16.14
N TYR A 8 11.29 -4.81 15.15
CA TYR A 8 12.62 -4.54 14.61
C TYR A 8 12.78 -3.14 14.00
N ILE A 9 11.75 -2.65 13.30
CA ILE A 9 11.79 -1.33 12.66
C ILE A 9 11.74 -0.17 13.66
N ASP A 10 11.25 -0.40 14.89
CA ASP A 10 11.10 0.66 15.89
C ASP A 10 12.44 1.13 16.46
N ASP A 11 13.49 0.30 16.36
CA ASP A 11 14.85 0.64 16.81
C ASP A 11 15.63 1.49 15.78
N ILE A 12 15.05 1.76 14.61
CA ILE A 12 15.69 2.56 13.56
C ILE A 12 15.48 4.05 13.84
N ILE A 13 16.56 4.75 14.16
CA ILE A 13 16.59 6.21 14.31
C ILE A 13 17.13 6.82 13.01
N LEU A 14 16.34 7.72 12.41
CA LEU A 14 16.78 8.49 11.25
C LEU A 14 17.40 9.81 11.72
N GLN A 15 18.39 10.30 11.00
CA GLN A 15 19.08 11.55 11.32
C GLN A 15 19.13 12.46 10.08
N ASP A 16 18.88 13.76 10.26
CA ASP A 16 19.03 14.75 9.18
C ASP A 16 20.48 15.27 9.05
N GLU A 17 20.72 16.16 8.09
CA GLU A 17 22.05 16.73 7.83
C GLU A 17 22.61 17.60 8.98
N VAL A 18 21.76 18.01 9.92
CA VAL A 18 22.12 18.84 11.07
C VAL A 18 22.05 18.06 12.38
N GLU A 19 22.07 16.74 12.29
CA GLU A 19 22.12 15.79 13.40
C GLU A 19 20.85 15.66 14.26
N ASN A 20 19.69 16.15 13.83
CA ASN A 20 18.43 15.91 14.55
C ASN A 20 17.95 14.46 14.39
N GLU A 21 17.50 13.86 15.48
CA GLU A 21 16.99 12.48 15.50
C GLU A 21 15.47 12.43 15.25
N TYR A 22 15.04 11.47 14.42
CA TYR A 22 13.66 11.18 14.10
C TYR A 22 13.32 9.73 14.42
N TYR A 23 12.19 9.55 15.10
CA TYR A 23 11.68 8.27 15.55
C TYR A 23 10.40 7.94 14.80
N ARG A 24 10.18 6.65 14.51
CA ARG A 24 8.93 6.19 13.90
C ARG A 24 7.77 6.43 14.88
N VAL A 25 6.61 6.80 14.36
CA VAL A 25 5.36 6.76 15.13
C VAL A 25 4.96 5.31 15.43
N GLU A 26 4.23 5.04 16.53
CA GLU A 26 3.97 3.67 16.97
C GLU A 26 2.88 2.95 16.15
N GLU A 27 2.01 3.72 15.51
CA GLU A 27 0.85 3.22 14.79
C GLU A 27 1.24 2.33 13.62
N VAL A 28 0.38 1.35 13.34
CA VAL A 28 0.44 0.48 12.18
C VAL A 28 -0.74 0.81 11.26
N MET A 29 -0.61 0.47 9.98
CA MET A 29 -1.65 0.73 9.00
C MET A 29 -2.87 -0.17 9.23
N ASP A 30 -4.05 0.34 8.85
CA ASP A 30 -5.26 -0.48 8.74
C ASP A 30 -5.06 -1.53 7.63
N CYS A 31 -5.43 -2.78 7.89
CA CYS A 31 -5.31 -3.89 6.93
C CYS A 31 -6.12 -3.68 5.65
N TRP A 32 -7.13 -2.80 5.67
CA TRP A 32 -7.83 -2.39 4.44
C TRP A 32 -6.96 -1.55 3.51
N VAL A 33 -5.99 -0.80 4.03
CA VAL A 33 -5.02 -0.08 3.19
C VAL A 33 -4.12 -1.08 2.48
N GLU A 34 -3.67 -2.12 3.19
CA GLU A 34 -2.87 -3.20 2.61
C GLU A 34 -3.67 -3.95 1.53
N SER A 35 -4.90 -4.32 1.85
CA SER A 35 -5.79 -5.05 0.93
C SER A 35 -6.14 -4.23 -0.30
N GLY A 36 -6.46 -2.93 -0.13
CA GLY A 36 -6.73 -2.02 -1.23
C GLY A 36 -5.49 -1.71 -2.07
N SER A 37 -4.29 -1.91 -1.51
CA SER A 37 -3.01 -1.75 -2.23
C SER A 37 -2.63 -2.92 -3.11
N MET A 38 -3.36 -4.03 -3.03
CA MET A 38 -3.11 -5.26 -3.76
C MET A 38 -2.82 -5.06 -5.28
N PRO A 39 -3.54 -4.21 -6.05
CA PRO A 39 -3.34 -4.13 -7.49
C PRO A 39 -1.92 -3.76 -7.93
N TRP A 40 -1.19 -2.99 -7.11
CA TRP A 40 0.20 -2.61 -7.40
C TRP A 40 1.21 -3.25 -6.44
N ALA A 41 0.87 -3.36 -5.15
CA ALA A 41 1.79 -3.87 -4.14
C ALA A 41 2.12 -5.35 -4.35
N SER A 42 1.19 -6.14 -4.90
CA SER A 42 1.40 -7.57 -5.17
C SER A 42 2.50 -7.86 -6.20
N TYR A 43 2.87 -6.88 -7.02
CA TYR A 43 3.90 -7.00 -8.04
C TYR A 43 5.13 -6.12 -7.77
N HIS A 44 5.30 -5.66 -6.53
CA HIS A 44 6.45 -4.85 -6.11
C HIS A 44 6.59 -3.52 -6.87
N TYR A 45 5.49 -2.94 -7.35
CA TYR A 45 5.49 -1.62 -7.97
C TYR A 45 5.74 -0.52 -6.92
N PRO A 46 6.50 0.54 -7.24
CA PRO A 46 7.05 0.88 -8.56
C PRO A 46 8.46 0.32 -8.84
N PHE A 47 8.99 -0.56 -7.99
CA PHE A 47 10.35 -1.06 -8.09
C PHE A 47 10.50 -2.09 -9.21
N GLU A 48 9.48 -2.93 -9.43
CA GLU A 48 9.46 -3.98 -10.45
C GLU A 48 8.10 -4.05 -11.18
N ASN A 49 8.06 -4.80 -12.29
CA ASN A 49 6.82 -5.15 -13.04
C ASN A 49 5.96 -3.97 -13.53
N LYS A 50 6.60 -2.81 -13.75
CA LYS A 50 5.91 -1.58 -14.15
C LYS A 50 5.06 -1.71 -15.41
N GLU A 51 5.64 -2.21 -16.50
CA GLU A 51 4.94 -2.37 -17.80
C GLU A 51 3.74 -3.32 -17.68
N PHE A 52 3.90 -4.38 -16.88
CA PHE A 52 2.82 -5.33 -16.62
C PHE A 52 1.66 -4.64 -15.90
N ILE A 53 1.91 -3.92 -14.81
CA ILE A 53 0.84 -3.24 -14.06
C ILE A 53 0.18 -2.14 -14.87
N GLU A 54 0.96 -1.32 -15.56
CA GLU A 54 0.42 -0.21 -16.36
C GLU A 54 -0.51 -0.71 -17.47
N SER A 55 -0.26 -1.92 -17.97
CA SER A 55 -1.09 -2.59 -18.99
C SER A 55 -2.24 -3.43 -18.44
N ASN A 56 -2.25 -3.76 -17.14
CA ASN A 56 -3.25 -4.63 -16.51
C ASN A 56 -4.13 -3.92 -15.46
N ILE A 57 -3.94 -2.61 -15.25
CA ILE A 57 -4.83 -1.77 -14.43
C ILE A 57 -5.54 -0.75 -15.33
N PRO A 58 -6.89 -0.67 -15.29
CA PRO A 58 -7.79 -1.33 -14.32
C PRO A 58 -8.09 -2.80 -14.65
N ALA A 59 -8.45 -3.58 -13.62
CA ALA A 59 -8.89 -4.96 -13.76
C ALA A 59 -10.33 -5.03 -14.32
N ASP A 60 -10.63 -6.03 -15.15
CA ASP A 60 -11.94 -6.13 -15.81
C ASP A 60 -13.09 -6.51 -14.88
N TYR A 61 -12.84 -7.36 -13.89
CA TYR A 61 -13.88 -7.90 -13.01
C TYR A 61 -13.34 -8.38 -11.66
N ILE A 62 -14.09 -8.09 -10.60
CA ILE A 62 -13.89 -8.62 -9.24
C ILE A 62 -15.24 -9.04 -8.67
N VAL A 63 -15.24 -10.11 -7.86
CA VAL A 63 -16.44 -10.59 -7.17
C VAL A 63 -16.11 -10.99 -5.75
N GLU A 64 -16.88 -10.46 -4.81
CA GLU A 64 -16.78 -10.77 -3.39
C GLU A 64 -18.19 -10.73 -2.78
N TYR A 65 -18.32 -11.17 -1.53
CA TYR A 65 -19.58 -11.09 -0.79
C TYR A 65 -19.98 -9.65 -0.46
N GLU A 66 -21.27 -9.43 -0.19
CA GLU A 66 -21.90 -8.11 0.01
C GLU A 66 -21.17 -7.21 1.02
N GLY A 67 -20.61 -7.77 2.10
CA GLY A 67 -19.94 -6.99 3.13
C GLY A 67 -18.72 -6.22 2.63
N GLN A 68 -18.15 -6.59 1.48
CA GLN A 68 -17.00 -5.90 0.90
C GLN A 68 -17.33 -4.50 0.36
N ILE A 69 -18.61 -4.13 0.22
CA ILE A 69 -19.02 -2.76 -0.14
C ILE A 69 -18.48 -1.74 0.88
N ARG A 70 -18.35 -2.12 2.16
CA ARG A 70 -17.78 -1.27 3.23
C ARG A 70 -16.34 -1.63 3.62
N GLY A 71 -15.77 -2.64 2.97
CA GLY A 71 -14.42 -3.11 3.22
C GLY A 71 -13.56 -2.90 1.98
N TRP A 72 -13.19 -3.99 1.33
CA TRP A 72 -12.20 -3.99 0.26
C TRP A 72 -12.61 -3.11 -0.92
N PHE A 73 -13.85 -3.19 -1.42
CA PHE A 73 -14.26 -2.38 -2.58
C PHE A 73 -14.12 -0.88 -2.31
N HIS A 74 -14.42 -0.44 -1.08
CA HIS A 74 -14.25 0.94 -0.69
C HIS A 74 -12.77 1.35 -0.64
N ALA A 75 -11.94 0.59 0.08
CA ALA A 75 -10.51 0.89 0.22
C ALA A 75 -9.79 0.87 -1.14
N LEU A 76 -10.11 -0.14 -1.95
CA LEU A 76 -9.64 -0.29 -3.31
C LEU A 76 -9.96 0.97 -4.14
N HIS A 77 -11.23 1.40 -4.19
CA HIS A 77 -11.66 2.57 -4.95
C HIS A 77 -10.99 3.88 -4.51
N VAL A 78 -10.89 4.08 -3.19
CA VAL A 78 -10.23 5.27 -2.61
C VAL A 78 -8.77 5.34 -3.02
N LEU A 79 -8.02 4.23 -2.87
CA LEU A 79 -6.59 4.25 -3.13
C LEU A 79 -6.25 4.32 -4.62
N SER A 80 -6.97 3.62 -5.50
CA SER A 80 -6.72 3.74 -6.95
C SER A 80 -7.00 5.15 -7.46
N THR A 81 -8.04 5.80 -6.95
CA THR A 81 -8.34 7.20 -7.31
C THR A 81 -7.28 8.15 -6.74
N GLY A 82 -6.91 7.98 -5.47
CA GLY A 82 -6.01 8.89 -4.76
C GLY A 82 -4.53 8.75 -5.15
N ILE A 83 -4.07 7.56 -5.50
CA ILE A 83 -2.65 7.25 -5.75
C ILE A 83 -2.39 7.06 -7.25
N LEU A 84 -3.19 6.23 -7.92
CA LEU A 84 -2.94 5.87 -9.32
C LEU A 84 -3.59 6.84 -10.31
N ALA A 85 -4.49 7.71 -9.84
CA ALA A 85 -5.33 8.56 -10.69
C ALA A 85 -6.08 7.78 -11.78
N LYS A 86 -6.33 6.48 -11.54
CA LYS A 86 -7.10 5.60 -12.41
C LYS A 86 -8.39 5.23 -11.68
N LEU A 87 -9.52 5.50 -12.33
CA LEU A 87 -10.82 5.01 -11.88
C LEU A 87 -10.89 3.50 -12.16
N PHE A 88 -11.47 2.77 -11.21
CA PHE A 88 -11.94 1.40 -11.47
C PHE A 88 -12.99 1.40 -12.56
#